data_AF-A0A650GD26-F1
#
_entry.id   AF-A0A650GD26-F1
#
_cell.length_a   1.000
_cell.length_b   1.000
_cell.length_c   1.000
_cell.angle_alpha   90.00
_cell.angle_beta   90.00
_cell.angle_gamma   90.00
#
_symmetry.space_group_name_H-M   'P 1'
#
loop_
_entity.id
_entity.type
_entity.pdbx_description
1 polymer ?
#
loop_
_entity_poly.entity_id
_entity_poly.type
_entity_poly.pdbx_seq_one_letter_code
_entity_poly.pdbx_strand_id
1 'polypeptide(L)'
;MNTKKTLIEAKVTHVSDGDTLKADCNGLSITVRLDSIDAPEKAQPYGEEAKLALTALVLHKDVKIEQTAKDRYGRIVGKVFRGRTYVNEEMIKNGHAWFYVQYANEPEFQKLSEKAQHAKLGLWALPKAKRIPPWEWRKQKQEKSEAIQSAKASGTKRTWLPLTLAIIALAAVAGVAYLWITGKLTL
;
A
#
# COMPACT_ATOMS: atom_id res chain seq x y z
N MET A 1 -28.19 -18.13 17.12
CA MET A 1 -28.05 -19.08 15.99
C MET A 1 -26.66 -19.68 16.07
N ASN A 2 -26.56 -21.01 16.21
CA ASN A 2 -25.29 -21.70 16.36
C ASN A 2 -24.70 -21.96 14.96
N THR A 3 -24.04 -20.96 14.39
CA THR A 3 -23.38 -21.10 13.08
C THR A 3 -22.23 -22.07 13.24
N LYS A 4 -22.34 -23.24 12.61
CA LYS A 4 -21.28 -24.25 12.59
C LYS A 4 -20.02 -23.59 12.01
N LYS A 5 -19.00 -23.37 12.85
CA LYS A 5 -17.70 -22.84 12.42
C LYS A 5 -17.04 -23.88 11.51
N THR A 6 -16.70 -23.49 10.28
CA THR A 6 -15.94 -24.34 9.36
C THR A 6 -14.46 -24.20 9.70
N LEU A 7 -13.87 -25.27 10.24
CA LEU A 7 -12.46 -25.34 10.55
C LEU A 7 -11.72 -26.10 9.45
N ILE A 8 -10.68 -25.48 8.90
CA ILE A 8 -9.86 -26.04 7.83
C ILE A 8 -8.44 -26.20 8.35
N GLU A 9 -7.89 -27.40 8.24
CA GLU A 9 -6.48 -27.66 8.52
C GLU A 9 -5.72 -27.63 7.19
N ALA A 10 -4.65 -26.84 7.13
CA ALA A 10 -3.91 -26.63 5.89
C ALA A 10 -2.44 -26.30 6.16
N LYS A 11 -1.56 -26.60 5.21
CA LYS A 11 -0.15 -26.20 5.26
C LYS A 11 0.06 -24.96 4.42
N VAL A 12 0.63 -23.90 4.98
CA VAL A 12 0.88 -22.67 4.22
C VAL A 12 2.01 -22.89 3.23
N THR A 13 1.72 -22.64 1.95
CA THR A 13 2.65 -22.84 0.83
C THR A 13 3.22 -21.53 0.32
N HIS A 14 2.50 -20.42 0.48
CA HIS A 14 2.92 -19.11 -0.02
C HIS A 14 2.27 -17.98 0.80
N VAL A 15 2.96 -16.85 0.89
CA VAL A 15 2.42 -15.59 1.42
C VAL A 15 2.45 -14.55 0.32
N SER A 16 1.28 -14.06 -0.07
CA SER A 16 1.11 -13.11 -1.18
C SER A 16 1.53 -11.70 -0.76
N ASP A 17 1.02 -11.26 0.40
CA ASP A 17 1.21 -9.93 1.01
C ASP A 17 1.02 -10.03 2.54
N GLY A 18 0.84 -8.91 3.23
CA GLY A 18 0.73 -8.85 4.69
C GLY A 18 -0.59 -9.35 5.30
N ASP A 19 -1.60 -9.71 4.49
CA ASP A 19 -2.87 -10.25 4.99
C ASP A 19 -3.43 -11.42 4.17
N THR A 20 -2.74 -11.84 3.11
CA THR A 20 -3.20 -12.89 2.21
C THR A 20 -2.14 -13.98 2.06
N LEU A 21 -2.55 -15.24 2.27
CA LEU A 21 -1.72 -16.42 2.11
C LEU A 21 -2.39 -17.47 1.21
N LYS A 22 -1.58 -18.41 0.71
CA LYS A 22 -2.06 -19.65 0.08
C LYS A 22 -1.67 -20.83 0.93
N ALA A 23 -2.56 -21.80 1.01
CA ALA A 23 -2.35 -23.03 1.77
C ALA A 23 -2.82 -24.25 0.98
N ASP A 24 -2.14 -25.37 1.20
CA ASP A 24 -2.57 -26.67 0.72
C ASP A 24 -3.49 -27.33 1.75
N CYS A 25 -4.70 -27.69 1.32
CA CYS A 25 -5.67 -28.43 2.10
C CYS A 25 -5.94 -29.75 1.38
N ASN A 26 -5.23 -30.81 1.75
CA ASN A 26 -5.36 -32.15 1.16
C ASN A 26 -5.16 -32.15 -0.37
N GLY A 27 -4.13 -31.46 -0.88
CA GLY A 27 -3.84 -31.34 -2.31
C GLY A 27 -4.62 -30.25 -3.04
N LEU A 28 -5.55 -29.57 -2.36
CA LEU A 28 -6.26 -28.40 -2.91
C LEU A 28 -5.61 -27.11 -2.43
N SER A 29 -5.10 -26.32 -3.38
CA SER A 29 -4.60 -24.97 -3.09
C SER A 29 -5.76 -24.00 -2.83
N ILE A 30 -5.85 -23.50 -1.59
CA ILE A 30 -6.80 -22.46 -1.17
C ILE A 30 -6.08 -21.12 -0.97
N THR A 31 -6.78 -20.01 -1.21
CA THR A 31 -6.30 -18.66 -0.87
C THR A 31 -7.11 -18.13 0.31
N VAL A 32 -6.40 -17.62 1.31
CA VAL A 32 -6.96 -17.16 2.58
C VAL A 32 -6.58 -15.69 2.78
N ARG A 33 -7.58 -14.84 3.01
CA ARG A 33 -7.41 -13.48 3.52
C ARG A 33 -7.69 -13.49 5.02
N LEU A 34 -6.78 -12.89 5.78
CA LEU A 34 -6.92 -12.77 7.23
C LEU A 34 -8.12 -11.86 7.53
N ASP A 35 -9.03 -12.38 8.34
CA ASP A 35 -10.19 -11.66 8.84
C ASP A 35 -9.81 -10.48 9.75
N SER A 36 -10.68 -9.48 9.81
CA SER A 36 -10.58 -8.28 10.67
C SER A 36 -9.38 -7.36 10.44
N ILE A 37 -8.46 -7.67 9.52
CA ILE A 37 -7.24 -6.89 9.28
C ILE A 37 -7.11 -6.48 7.81
N ASP A 38 -6.35 -5.41 7.57
CA ASP A 38 -5.95 -4.97 6.23
C ASP A 38 -4.51 -4.49 6.28
N ALA A 39 -3.60 -5.22 5.63
CA ALA A 39 -2.17 -4.90 5.65
C ALA A 39 -1.81 -3.89 4.55
N PRO A 40 -0.73 -3.11 4.72
CA PRO A 40 -0.22 -2.28 3.63
C PRO A 40 0.01 -3.09 2.35
N GLU A 41 -0.46 -2.56 1.23
CA GLU A 41 -0.30 -3.19 -0.09
C GLU A 41 1.18 -3.31 -0.45
N LYS A 42 1.58 -4.26 -1.29
CA LYS A 42 3.00 -4.49 -1.64
C LYS A 42 3.75 -3.22 -2.11
N ALA A 43 3.07 -2.32 -2.83
CA ALA A 43 3.65 -1.08 -3.33
C ALA A 43 3.50 0.12 -2.38
N GLN A 44 2.88 -0.08 -1.23
CA GLN A 44 2.66 0.91 -0.20
C GLN A 44 3.85 0.92 0.78
N PRO A 45 4.15 2.06 1.44
CA PRO A 45 5.07 2.05 2.57
C PRO A 45 4.70 0.94 3.57
N TYR A 46 5.71 0.19 4.02
CA TYR A 46 5.57 -0.95 4.93
C TYR A 46 4.95 -2.23 4.34
N GLY A 47 4.65 -2.28 3.03
CA GLY A 47 4.03 -3.46 2.40
C GLY A 47 4.91 -4.71 2.42
N GLU A 48 6.20 -4.56 2.12
CA GLU A 48 7.13 -5.69 2.12
C GLU A 48 7.40 -6.18 3.56
N GLU A 49 7.55 -5.26 4.50
CA GLU A 49 7.75 -5.57 5.92
C GLU A 49 6.55 -6.30 6.53
N ALA A 50 5.32 -5.89 6.17
CA ALA A 50 4.11 -6.60 6.58
C ALA A 50 4.06 -8.02 6.01
N LYS A 51 4.41 -8.19 4.73
CA LYS A 51 4.51 -9.51 4.10
C LYS A 51 5.56 -10.39 4.78
N LEU A 52 6.75 -9.86 5.07
CA LEU A 52 7.82 -10.58 5.73
C LEU A 52 7.41 -11.02 7.14
N ALA A 53 6.70 -10.17 7.88
CA ALA A 53 6.16 -10.52 9.19
C ALA A 53 5.18 -11.70 9.11
N LEU A 54 4.21 -11.66 8.19
CA LEU A 54 3.29 -12.77 7.99
C LEU A 54 4.03 -14.04 7.54
N THR A 55 4.99 -13.90 6.62
CA THR A 55 5.84 -15.00 6.14
C THR A 55 6.56 -15.70 7.29
N ALA A 56 7.21 -14.93 8.16
CA ALA A 56 7.91 -15.47 9.33
C ALA A 56 6.97 -16.18 10.30
N LEU A 57 5.72 -15.73 10.39
CA LEU A 57 4.70 -16.38 11.22
C LEU A 57 4.25 -17.71 10.62
N VAL A 58 3.92 -17.78 9.33
CA VAL A 58 3.10 -18.89 8.82
C VAL A 58 3.75 -19.76 7.74
N LEU A 59 4.78 -19.29 7.03
CA LEU A 59 5.28 -20.02 5.86
C LEU A 59 5.79 -21.42 6.23
N HIS A 60 5.37 -22.43 5.46
CA HIS A 60 5.66 -23.85 5.67
C HIS A 60 5.18 -24.41 7.02
N LYS A 61 4.27 -23.72 7.71
CA LYS A 61 3.65 -24.19 8.95
C LYS A 61 2.25 -24.73 8.69
N ASP A 62 1.85 -25.68 9.52
CA ASP A 62 0.47 -26.15 9.59
C ASP A 62 -0.36 -25.12 10.37
N VAL A 63 -1.51 -24.77 9.81
CA VAL A 63 -2.43 -23.78 10.36
C VAL A 63 -3.85 -24.34 10.43
N LYS A 64 -4.61 -23.83 11.39
CA LYS A 64 -6.05 -24.01 11.47
C LYS A 64 -6.71 -22.70 11.06
N ILE A 65 -7.60 -22.76 10.08
CA ILE A 65 -8.33 -21.61 9.56
C ILE A 65 -9.78 -21.78 9.98
N GLU A 66 -10.26 -20.90 10.85
CA GLU A 66 -11.68 -20.76 11.11
C GLU A 66 -12.27 -19.83 10.05
N GLN A 67 -12.98 -20.41 9.08
CA GLN A 67 -13.60 -19.64 8.01
C GLN A 67 -14.78 -18.83 8.54
N THR A 68 -14.73 -17.52 8.30
CA THR A 68 -15.79 -16.57 8.68
C THR A 68 -16.63 -16.15 7.48
N ALA A 69 -16.03 -16.07 6.28
CA ALA A 69 -16.74 -15.77 5.05
C ALA A 69 -16.02 -16.35 3.81
N LYS A 70 -16.64 -16.15 2.65
CA LYS A 70 -16.00 -16.28 1.34
C LYS A 70 -16.24 -14.99 0.58
N ASP A 71 -15.18 -14.36 0.08
CA ASP A 71 -15.33 -13.09 -0.62
C ASP A 71 -15.71 -13.28 -2.11
N ARG A 72 -16.01 -12.17 -2.78
CA ARG A 72 -16.39 -12.17 -4.21
C ARG A 72 -15.30 -12.68 -5.15
N TYR A 73 -14.05 -12.73 -4.70
CA TYR A 73 -12.92 -13.25 -5.46
C TYR A 73 -12.69 -14.74 -5.22
N GLY A 74 -13.54 -15.37 -4.40
CA GLY A 74 -13.45 -16.78 -4.05
C GLY A 74 -12.43 -17.08 -2.96
N ARG A 75 -11.82 -16.07 -2.33
CA ARG A 75 -10.91 -16.27 -1.19
C ARG A 75 -11.71 -16.66 0.04
N ILE A 76 -11.13 -17.54 0.84
CA ILE A 76 -11.60 -17.79 2.19
C ILE A 76 -11.21 -16.57 3.04
N VAL A 77 -12.15 -16.00 3.77
CA VAL A 77 -11.86 -15.02 4.82
C VAL A 77 -11.91 -15.77 6.14
N GLY A 78 -10.89 -15.62 6.98
CA GLY A 78 -10.86 -16.39 8.21
C GLY A 78 -9.82 -15.99 9.25
N LYS A 79 -10.03 -16.55 10.43
CA LYS A 79 -9.14 -16.45 11.59
C LYS A 79 -8.10 -17.55 11.49
N VAL A 80 -6.83 -17.19 11.41
CA VAL A 80 -5.73 -18.14 11.18
C VAL A 80 -4.99 -18.39 12.48
N PHE A 81 -4.86 -19.67 12.84
CA PHE A 81 -4.15 -20.12 14.03
C PHE A 81 -2.97 -21.01 13.65
N ARG A 82 -1.81 -20.74 14.24
CA ARG A 82 -0.64 -21.60 14.17
C ARG A 82 -0.35 -22.14 15.56
N GLY A 83 -0.76 -23.38 15.83
CA GLY A 83 -0.76 -23.93 17.18
C GLY A 83 -1.61 -23.05 18.11
N ARG A 84 -0.97 -22.43 19.11
CA ARG A 84 -1.63 -21.50 20.06
C ARG A 84 -1.58 -20.04 19.64
N THR A 85 -0.86 -19.71 18.55
CA THR A 85 -0.73 -18.33 18.07
C THR A 85 -1.92 -17.96 17.20
N TYR A 86 -2.67 -16.92 17.57
CA TYR A 86 -3.66 -16.30 16.70
C TYR A 86 -2.96 -15.28 15.78
N VAL A 87 -2.82 -15.61 14.50
CA VAL A 87 -1.96 -14.87 13.56
C VAL A 87 -2.50 -13.47 13.28
N ASN A 88 -3.82 -13.33 13.09
CA ASN A 88 -4.45 -12.04 12.81
C ASN A 88 -4.20 -11.03 13.95
N GLU A 89 -4.27 -11.50 15.19
CA GLU A 89 -3.99 -10.69 16.38
C GLU A 89 -2.52 -10.24 16.43
N GLU A 90 -1.58 -11.16 16.19
CA GLU A 90 -0.15 -10.85 16.18
C GLU A 90 0.22 -9.82 15.10
N MET A 91 -0.47 -9.83 13.95
CA MET A 91 -0.25 -8.84 12.90
C MET A 91 -0.65 -7.42 13.35
N ILE A 92 -1.76 -7.26 14.07
CA ILE A 92 -2.16 -5.95 14.60
C ILE A 92 -1.29 -5.53 15.79
N LYS A 93 -1.10 -6.45 16.74
CA LYS A 93 -0.37 -6.21 17.98
C LYS A 93 1.04 -5.68 17.74
N ASN A 94 1.70 -6.15 16.69
CA ASN A 94 3.05 -5.72 16.32
C ASN A 94 3.07 -4.61 15.25
N GLY A 95 1.91 -4.07 14.86
CA GLY A 95 1.80 -2.96 13.92
C GLY A 95 2.10 -3.31 12.46
N HIS A 96 1.80 -4.54 12.03
CA HIS A 96 1.97 -4.98 10.64
C HIS A 96 0.71 -4.85 9.78
N ALA A 97 -0.45 -4.64 10.41
CA ALA A 97 -1.71 -4.44 9.71
C ALA A 97 -2.58 -3.39 10.41
N TRP A 98 -3.49 -2.80 9.64
CA TRP A 98 -4.55 -1.95 10.17
C TRP A 98 -5.71 -2.83 10.65
N PHE A 99 -6.37 -2.42 11.74
CA PHE A 99 -7.65 -3.00 12.11
C PHE A 99 -8.74 -2.53 11.14
N TYR A 100 -9.43 -3.46 10.48
CA TYR A 100 -10.38 -3.12 9.42
C TYR A 100 -11.79 -2.90 9.99
N VAL A 101 -12.00 -1.71 10.57
CA VAL A 101 -13.23 -1.32 11.29
C VAL A 101 -14.51 -1.51 10.49
N GLN A 102 -14.46 -1.40 9.15
CA GLN A 102 -15.65 -1.51 8.30
C GLN A 102 -16.26 -2.92 8.27
N TYR A 103 -15.50 -3.97 8.60
CA TYR A 103 -15.94 -5.36 8.46
C TYR A 103 -15.86 -6.15 9.78
N ALA A 104 -15.37 -5.55 10.86
CA ALA A 104 -15.20 -6.23 12.14
C ALA A 104 -15.63 -5.35 13.32
N ASN A 105 -16.42 -5.93 14.23
CA ASN A 105 -16.75 -5.32 15.52
C ASN A 105 -16.03 -6.10 16.64
N GLU A 106 -14.72 -5.90 16.76
CA GLU A 106 -13.86 -6.58 17.73
C GLU A 106 -13.12 -5.56 18.61
N PRO A 107 -13.67 -5.18 19.78
CA PRO A 107 -13.08 -4.16 20.65
C PRO A 107 -11.63 -4.46 21.08
N GLU A 108 -11.27 -5.74 21.20
CA GLU A 108 -9.91 -6.14 21.55
C GLU A 108 -8.91 -5.82 20.43
N PHE A 109 -9.29 -5.97 19.17
CA PHE A 109 -8.44 -5.61 18.02
C PHE A 109 -8.23 -4.10 17.93
N GLN A 110 -9.26 -3.32 18.25
CA GLN A 110 -9.12 -1.87 18.36
C GLN A 110 -8.10 -1.48 19.44
N LYS A 111 -8.21 -2.03 20.66
CA LYS A 111 -7.26 -1.77 21.75
C LYS A 111 -5.82 -2.16 21.37
N LEU A 112 -5.64 -3.29 20.67
CA LEU A 112 -4.32 -3.72 20.20
C LEU A 112 -3.74 -2.75 19.17
N SER A 113 -4.56 -2.28 18.25
CA SER A 113 -4.17 -1.26 17.26
C SER A 113 -3.75 0.04 17.94
N GLU A 114 -4.53 0.52 18.92
CA GLU A 114 -4.20 1.73 19.69
C GLU A 114 -2.88 1.57 20.47
N LYS A 115 -2.67 0.41 21.10
CA LYS A 115 -1.40 0.11 21.79
C LYS A 115 -0.21 0.13 20.82
N ALA A 116 -0.33 -0.52 19.66
CA ALA A 116 0.72 -0.53 18.64
C ALA A 116 1.01 0.87 18.10
N GLN A 117 -0.02 1.70 17.94
CA GLN A 117 0.09 3.11 17.54
C GLN A 117 0.85 3.94 18.58
N HIS A 118 0.47 3.83 19.85
CA HIS A 118 1.09 4.57 20.95
C HIS A 118 2.56 4.17 21.14
N ALA A 119 2.85 2.87 21.01
CA ALA A 119 4.20 2.33 21.09
C ALA A 119 5.03 2.51 19.80
N LYS A 120 4.44 3.09 18.74
CA LYS A 120 5.07 3.27 17.42
C LYS A 120 5.66 1.97 16.85
N LEU A 121 4.94 0.87 16.98
CA LEU A 121 5.37 -0.43 16.47
C LEU A 121 5.13 -0.54 14.96
N GLY A 122 6.05 -1.19 14.26
CA GLY A 122 5.93 -1.48 12.84
C GLY A 122 5.56 -0.27 11.98
N LEU A 123 4.45 -0.35 11.24
CA LEU A 123 3.99 0.73 10.36
C LEU A 123 3.75 2.04 11.10
N TRP A 124 3.48 1.98 12.41
CA TRP A 124 3.24 3.16 13.25
C TRP A 124 4.51 3.95 13.56
N ALA A 125 5.69 3.38 13.34
CA ALA A 125 6.98 4.09 13.40
C ALA A 125 7.19 5.04 12.21
N LEU A 126 6.47 4.83 11.10
CA LEU A 126 6.61 5.66 9.92
C LEU A 126 6.13 7.10 10.17
N PRO A 127 6.68 8.08 9.42
CA PRO A 127 6.13 9.44 9.40
C PRO A 127 4.62 9.43 9.08
N LYS A 128 3.85 10.34 9.70
CA LYS A 128 2.38 10.43 9.51
C LYS A 128 1.96 10.45 8.03
N ALA A 129 2.70 11.16 7.17
CA ALA A 129 2.41 11.24 5.74
C ALA A 129 2.52 9.89 4.99
N LYS A 130 3.24 8.91 5.54
CA LYS A 130 3.40 7.57 4.94
C LYS A 130 2.41 6.53 5.52
N ARG A 131 1.70 6.88 6.60
CA ARG A 131 0.74 6.00 7.29
C ARG A 131 -0.65 6.16 6.69
N ILE A 132 -0.80 5.74 5.44
CA ILE A 132 -2.08 5.73 4.73
C ILE A 132 -2.74 4.37 4.97
N PRO A 133 -4.03 4.27 5.30
CA PRO A 133 -4.71 2.98 5.33
C PRO A 133 -4.83 2.35 3.94
N PRO A 134 -4.82 1.01 3.80
CA PRO A 134 -4.82 0.38 2.48
C PRO A 134 -6.09 0.69 1.66
N TRP A 135 -7.24 0.85 2.31
CA TRP A 135 -8.49 1.25 1.63
C TRP A 135 -8.42 2.66 1.03
N GLU A 136 -7.78 3.61 1.70
CA GLU A 136 -7.53 4.96 1.16
C GLU A 136 -6.50 4.93 0.03
N TRP A 137 -5.43 4.14 0.19
CA TRP A 137 -4.41 3.95 -0.84
C TRP A 137 -4.99 3.41 -2.15
N ARG A 138 -5.88 2.41 -2.06
CA ARG A 138 -6.59 1.85 -3.22
C ARG A 138 -7.46 2.90 -3.91
N LYS A 139 -8.20 3.71 -3.14
CA LYS A 139 -9.03 4.80 -3.67
C LYS A 139 -8.21 5.84 -4.45
N GLN A 140 -7.10 6.32 -3.88
CA GLN A 140 -6.21 7.28 -4.54
C GLN A 140 -5.63 6.76 -5.86
N LYS A 141 -5.29 5.47 -5.92
CA LYS A 141 -4.80 4.84 -7.16
C LYS A 141 -5.89 4.76 -8.23
N GLN A 142 -7.12 4.46 -7.83
CA GLN A 142 -8.26 4.41 -8.75
C GLN A 142 -8.51 5.79 -9.36
N GLU A 143 -8.66 6.84 -8.54
CA GLU A 143 -8.87 8.22 -8.98
C GLU A 143 -7.77 8.70 -9.93
N LYS A 144 -6.50 8.40 -9.61
CA LYS A 144 -5.36 8.70 -10.49
C LYS A 144 -5.46 7.99 -11.83
N SER A 145 -5.86 6.72 -11.83
CA SER A 145 -6.01 5.95 -13.06
C SER A 145 -7.13 6.49 -13.96
N GLU A 146 -8.24 6.91 -13.35
CA GLU A 146 -9.39 7.52 -14.05
C GLU A 146 -9.01 8.88 -14.64
N ALA A 147 -8.28 9.71 -13.89
CA ALA A 147 -7.76 10.99 -14.39
C ALA A 147 -6.76 10.83 -15.55
N ILE A 148 -5.90 9.81 -15.50
CA ILE A 148 -4.98 9.50 -16.62
C ILE A 148 -5.75 9.03 -17.85
N GLN A 149 -6.80 8.22 -17.67
CA GLN A 149 -7.63 7.75 -18.77
C GLN A 149 -8.43 8.89 -19.40
N SER A 150 -9.03 9.76 -18.60
CA SER A 150 -9.77 10.92 -19.10
C SER A 150 -8.86 11.91 -19.84
N ALA A 151 -7.64 12.15 -19.35
CA ALA A 151 -6.65 13.00 -20.03
C ALA A 151 -6.14 12.41 -21.36
N LYS A 152 -6.07 11.07 -21.47
CA LYS A 152 -5.74 10.39 -22.72
C LYS A 152 -6.91 10.42 -23.72
N ALA A 153 -8.13 10.23 -23.22
CA ALA A 153 -9.35 10.24 -24.04
C ALA A 153 -9.70 11.65 -24.54
N SER A 154 -9.37 12.70 -23.78
CA SER A 154 -9.62 14.10 -24.16
C SER A 154 -8.67 14.64 -25.22
N GLY A 155 -7.69 13.85 -25.68
CA GLY A 155 -6.99 14.07 -26.95
C GLY A 155 -6.54 15.52 -27.19
N THR A 156 -5.97 16.19 -26.18
CA THR A 156 -5.31 17.47 -26.45
C THR A 156 -4.04 17.16 -27.22
N LYS A 157 -4.05 17.37 -28.53
CA LYS A 157 -2.83 17.47 -29.33
C LYS A 157 -1.93 18.46 -28.60
N ARG A 158 -0.86 17.97 -27.98
CA ARG A 158 0.28 18.82 -27.59
C ARG A 158 0.80 19.39 -28.90
N THR A 159 0.29 20.53 -29.31
CA THR A 159 1.00 21.39 -30.23
C THR A 159 2.28 21.75 -29.50
N TRP A 160 3.38 21.13 -29.93
CA TRP A 160 4.67 21.75 -29.74
C TRP A 160 4.58 23.07 -30.49
N LEU A 161 4.28 24.17 -29.80
CA LEU A 161 4.78 25.45 -30.28
C LEU A 161 6.30 25.26 -30.34
N PRO A 162 6.92 25.32 -31.52
CA PRO A 162 8.36 25.15 -31.62
C PRO A 162 9.01 26.17 -30.70
N LEU A 163 10.07 25.73 -30.04
CA LEU A 163 10.96 26.52 -29.20
C LEU A 163 11.69 27.55 -30.10
N THR A 164 10.98 28.56 -30.63
CA THR A 164 11.56 29.53 -31.57
C THR A 164 11.17 30.99 -31.35
N LEU A 165 10.42 31.39 -30.32
CA LEU A 165 10.16 32.83 -30.08
C LEU A 165 10.09 33.17 -28.58
N ALA A 166 11.25 33.13 -27.92
CA ALA A 166 11.51 33.96 -26.72
C ALA A 166 13.00 34.29 -26.60
N ILE A 167 13.67 34.55 -27.73
CA ILE A 167 14.89 35.36 -27.78
C ILE A 167 14.48 36.64 -28.51
N ILE A 168 14.86 37.78 -27.93
CA ILE A 168 14.75 39.16 -28.43
C ILE A 168 13.42 39.87 -28.12
N ALA A 169 13.35 40.45 -26.92
CA ALA A 169 12.75 41.77 -26.72
C ALA A 169 13.55 42.54 -25.66
N LEU A 170 14.50 43.32 -26.19
CA LEU A 170 15.15 44.53 -25.66
C LEU A 170 15.55 44.61 -24.18
N ALA A 171 16.85 44.44 -23.99
CA ALA A 171 17.61 45.33 -23.11
C ALA A 171 17.45 46.79 -23.58
N ALA A 172 16.89 47.65 -22.73
CA ALA A 172 16.99 49.10 -22.82
C ALA A 172 16.76 49.75 -21.44
N VAL A 173 17.68 49.49 -20.50
CA VAL A 173 18.07 50.48 -19.49
C VAL A 173 19.59 50.50 -19.49
N ALA A 174 20.15 51.27 -20.42
CA ALA A 174 21.57 51.51 -20.52
C ALA A 174 22.00 52.40 -19.35
N GLY A 175 22.55 51.78 -18.33
CA GLY A 175 23.39 52.42 -17.32
C GLY A 175 24.54 51.47 -17.04
N VAL A 176 25.69 51.71 -17.69
CA VAL A 176 27.05 51.43 -17.23
C VAL A 176 27.99 51.65 -18.42
N ALA A 177 28.91 52.59 -18.23
CA ALA A 177 29.97 52.96 -19.13
C ALA A 177 30.98 51.82 -19.31
N TYR A 178 31.41 51.59 -20.55
CA TYR A 178 32.72 51.02 -20.83
C TYR A 178 33.41 51.86 -21.91
N LEU A 179 34.39 52.62 -21.44
CA LEU A 179 35.53 53.14 -22.18
C LEU A 179 36.32 51.92 -22.71
N TRP A 180 36.76 51.90 -23.97
CA TRP A 180 38.09 51.42 -24.42
C TRP A 180 38.24 51.54 -25.96
N ILE A 181 38.93 52.60 -26.37
CA ILE A 181 40.12 52.61 -27.25
C ILE A 181 40.20 51.55 -28.36
N THR A 182 40.10 52.00 -29.61
CA THR A 182 41.01 51.76 -30.75
C THR A 182 40.70 52.87 -31.78
N GLY A 183 41.59 53.64 -32.43
CA GLY A 183 43.00 53.47 -32.73
C GLY A 183 43.19 53.15 -34.22
N LYS A 184 43.53 54.18 -35.03
CA LYS A 184 44.06 54.15 -36.43
C LYS A 184 43.08 53.82 -37.58
N LEU A 185 43.14 54.36 -38.81
CA LEU A 185 43.96 55.36 -39.55
C LEU A 185 43.25 55.56 -40.94
N THR A 186 43.79 56.45 -41.79
CA THR A 186 43.48 56.78 -43.21
C THR A 186 42.46 57.92 -43.39
N LEU A 187 42.73 59.02 -44.10
CA LEU A 187 43.86 59.49 -44.92
C LEU A 187 44.04 60.99 -44.66
#